data_AF-A4YVN3-F1
#
_entry.id   AF-A4YVN3-F1
#
_cell.length_a   1.000
_cell.length_b   1.000
_cell.length_c   1.000
_cell.angle_alpha   90.00
_cell.angle_beta   90.00
_cell.angle_gamma   90.00
#
_symmetry.space_group_name_H-M   'P 1'
#
loop_
_entity.id
_entity.type
_entity.pdbx_description
1 polymer ?
#
loop_
_entity_poly.entity_id
_entity_poly.type
_entity_poly.pdbx_seq_one_letter_code
_entity_poly.pdbx_strand_id
1 'polypeptide(L)'
;MRRTILLLMCLAEPSSAQTVPPAEGAITCTFPVSVGDSAKSLLLRYGQEAVIDKELFTGVEDITYEGVALQPRSPEWRIEIGFADETMQRVSRLT
;
A
#
# COMPACT_ATOMS: atom_id res chain seq x y z
N MET A 1 -14.98 -49.25 -35.29
CA MET A 1 -15.52 -48.02 -34.66
C MET A 1 -14.39 -47.32 -33.94
N ARG A 2 -13.96 -46.16 -34.44
CA ARG A 2 -12.74 -45.45 -34.03
C ARG A 2 -13.15 -44.31 -33.09
N ARG A 3 -12.93 -44.47 -31.78
CA ARG A 3 -13.23 -43.46 -30.76
C ARG A 3 -12.01 -42.53 -30.63
N THR A 4 -12.11 -41.35 -31.25
CA THR A 4 -11.13 -40.28 -31.10
C THR A 4 -11.41 -39.55 -29.79
N ILE A 5 -10.53 -39.68 -28.80
CA ILE A 5 -10.58 -38.93 -27.55
C ILE A 5 -9.89 -37.58 -27.81
N LEU A 6 -10.67 -36.50 -27.82
CA LEU A 6 -10.14 -35.13 -27.84
C LEU A 6 -9.73 -34.75 -26.42
N LEU A 7 -8.42 -34.65 -26.19
CA LEU A 7 -7.83 -34.13 -24.96
C LEU A 7 -7.93 -32.61 -24.99
N LEU A 8 -8.85 -32.03 -24.21
CA LEU A 8 -8.98 -30.58 -24.06
C LEU A 8 -7.91 -30.09 -23.08
N MET A 9 -6.76 -29.63 -23.59
CA MET A 9 -5.77 -28.93 -22.77
C MET A 9 -6.31 -27.54 -22.44
N CYS A 10 -6.80 -27.35 -21.22
CA CYS A 10 -7.02 -26.03 -20.64
C CYS A 10 -5.64 -25.39 -20.40
N LEU A 11 -5.21 -24.51 -21.30
CA LEU A 11 -4.15 -23.55 -21.01
C LEU A 11 -4.68 -22.59 -19.94
N ALA A 12 -4.33 -22.84 -18.68
CA ALA A 12 -4.43 -21.83 -17.64
C ALA A 12 -3.29 -20.82 -17.89
N GLU A 13 -3.59 -19.71 -18.55
CA GLU A 13 -2.63 -18.62 -18.67
C GLU A 13 -2.34 -18.04 -17.28
N PRO A 14 -1.07 -17.91 -16.86
CA PRO A 14 -0.74 -17.18 -15.66
C PRO A 14 -1.04 -15.70 -15.94
N SER A 15 -2.20 -15.24 -15.46
CA SER A 15 -2.48 -13.82 -15.37
C SER A 15 -1.54 -13.24 -14.32
N SER A 16 -0.32 -12.87 -14.72
CA SER A 16 0.56 -12.02 -13.93
C SER A 16 -0.16 -10.69 -13.74
N ALA A 17 -0.77 -10.52 -12.57
CA ALA A 17 -1.27 -9.24 -12.11
C ALA A 17 -0.05 -8.32 -11.96
N GLN A 18 0.29 -7.60 -13.03
CA GLN A 18 1.26 -6.53 -12.97
C GLN A 18 0.62 -5.47 -12.09
N THR A 19 1.07 -5.38 -10.84
CA THR A 19 0.80 -4.24 -9.98
C THR A 19 1.40 -3.03 -10.68
N VAL A 20 0.56 -2.31 -11.42
CA VAL A 20 0.96 -1.08 -12.10
C VAL A 20 1.61 -0.20 -11.02
N PRO A 21 2.85 0.28 -11.23
CA PRO A 21 3.48 1.15 -10.26
C PRO A 21 2.54 2.33 -9.98
N PRO A 22 2.50 2.84 -8.72
CA PRO A 22 1.69 4.00 -8.41
C PRO A 22 1.94 5.09 -9.44
N ALA A 23 0.87 5.64 -10.02
CA ALA A 23 1.00 6.62 -11.09
C ALA A 23 2.00 7.71 -10.67
N GLU A 24 2.99 8.00 -11.53
CA GLU A 24 3.95 9.09 -11.34
C GLU A 24 3.18 10.42 -11.33
N GLY A 25 2.68 10.79 -10.15
CA GLY A 25 2.16 12.12 -9.86
C GLY A 25 3.31 13.10 -9.66
N ALA A 26 2.99 14.39 -9.66
CA ALA A 26 3.96 15.42 -9.31
C ALA A 26 4.52 15.15 -7.91
N ILE A 27 5.79 14.75 -7.83
CA ILE A 27 6.50 14.61 -6.56
C ILE A 27 6.74 16.03 -6.04
N THR A 28 5.86 16.46 -5.14
CA THR A 28 6.05 17.66 -4.34
C THR A 28 6.50 17.25 -2.94
N CYS A 29 7.07 18.17 -2.18
CA CYS A 29 7.44 17.91 -0.78
C CYS A 29 6.26 17.42 0.09
N THR A 30 5.02 17.52 -0.41
CA THR A 30 3.77 17.15 0.26
C THR A 30 2.91 16.20 -0.58
N PHE A 31 3.49 15.48 -1.53
CA PHE A 31 2.81 14.39 -2.25
C PHE A 31 3.47 13.06 -1.88
N PRO A 32 2.71 11.99 -1.57
CA PRO A 32 1.24 11.84 -1.65
C PRO A 32 0.45 12.28 -0.40
N VAL A 33 1.11 12.84 0.61
CA VAL A 33 0.49 13.25 1.89
C VAL A 33 0.82 14.69 2.25
N SER A 34 -0.17 15.42 2.75
CA SER A 34 -0.03 16.81 3.20
C SER A 34 0.08 16.89 4.71
N VAL A 35 0.78 17.88 5.23
CA VAL A 35 0.92 18.12 6.69
C VAL A 35 -0.43 18.29 7.39
N GLY A 36 -1.46 18.78 6.68
CA GLY A 36 -2.82 18.92 7.20
C GLY A 36 -3.69 17.66 7.09
N ASP A 37 -3.16 16.55 6.56
CA ASP A 37 -3.91 15.29 6.54
C ASP A 37 -4.06 14.72 7.95
N SER A 38 -5.24 14.15 8.21
CA SER A 38 -5.53 13.33 9.39
C SER A 38 -5.61 11.87 8.97
N ALA A 39 -5.55 10.94 9.94
CA ALA A 39 -5.80 9.53 9.65
C ALA A 39 -7.13 9.32 8.90
N LYS A 40 -8.17 10.06 9.29
CA LYS A 40 -9.48 10.05 8.65
C LYS A 40 -9.43 10.53 7.21
N SER A 41 -8.73 11.63 6.90
CA SER A 41 -8.66 12.13 5.51
C SER A 41 -7.90 11.17 4.61
N LEU A 42 -6.84 10.53 5.12
CA LEU A 42 -6.08 9.52 4.38
C LEU A 42 -6.93 8.27 4.07
N LEU A 43 -7.61 7.72 5.07
CA LEU A 43 -8.50 6.57 4.89
C LEU A 43 -9.62 6.87 3.88
N LEU A 44 -10.21 8.07 3.94
CA LEU A 44 -11.25 8.48 3.00
C LEU A 44 -10.71 8.64 1.58
N ARG A 45 -9.52 9.23 1.43
CA ARG A 45 -8.91 9.52 0.11
C ARG A 45 -8.38 8.28 -0.60
N TYR A 46 -7.77 7.37 0.13
CA TYR A 46 -7.09 6.19 -0.43
C TYR A 46 -7.90 4.90 -0.31
N GLY A 47 -8.97 4.89 0.48
CA GLY A 47 -9.87 3.74 0.59
C GLY A 47 -9.12 2.47 0.99
N GLN A 48 -9.19 1.44 0.14
CA GLN A 48 -8.56 0.14 0.38
C GLN A 48 -7.03 0.17 0.33
N GLU A 49 -6.44 1.24 -0.18
CA GLU A 49 -4.99 1.46 -0.19
C GLU A 49 -4.50 2.19 1.06
N ALA A 50 -5.35 2.41 2.06
CA ALA A 50 -4.97 2.94 3.37
C ALA A 50 -5.56 2.07 4.49
N VAL A 51 -4.74 1.75 5.49
CA VAL A 51 -5.17 1.00 6.68
C VAL A 51 -4.62 1.66 7.94
N ILE A 52 -5.36 1.56 9.04
CA ILE A 52 -4.77 1.81 10.35
C ILE A 52 -3.84 0.65 10.66
N ASP A 53 -2.59 0.98 10.98
CA ASP A 53 -1.58 0.03 11.39
C ASP A 53 -1.12 0.41 12.80
N LYS A 54 -1.18 -0.54 13.73
CA LYS A 54 -0.83 -0.33 15.13
C LYS A 54 0.66 -0.49 15.40
N GLU A 55 1.39 -1.00 14.41
CA GLU A 55 2.78 -1.43 14.57
C GLU A 55 3.68 -0.82 13.48
N LEU A 56 3.52 0.48 13.19
CA LEU A 56 4.41 1.17 12.25
C LEU A 56 5.83 1.24 12.81
N PHE A 57 6.81 0.80 12.03
CA PHE A 57 8.18 0.64 12.51
C PHE A 57 8.94 1.97 12.38
N THR A 58 9.40 2.50 13.50
CA THR A 58 10.09 3.81 13.54
C THR A 58 11.51 3.76 12.93
N GLY A 59 12.08 2.58 12.69
CA GLY A 59 13.48 2.41 12.32
C GLY A 59 14.45 2.69 13.47
N VAL A 60 13.96 3.05 14.66
CA VAL A 60 14.70 3.08 15.92
C VAL A 60 14.21 1.92 16.79
N GLU A 61 15.15 1.18 17.35
CA GLU A 61 14.99 -0.14 17.96
C GLU A 61 13.65 -0.34 18.70
N ASP A 62 12.86 -1.30 18.19
CA ASP A 62 11.63 -1.86 18.77
C ASP A 62 10.51 -0.88 19.18
N ILE A 63 10.59 0.39 18.80
CA ILE A 63 9.48 1.33 19.02
C ILE A 63 8.56 1.29 17.80
N THR A 64 7.33 0.85 18.05
CA THR A 64 6.22 0.96 17.09
C THR A 64 5.20 2.01 17.54
N TYR A 65 4.48 2.58 16.58
CA TYR A 65 3.38 3.50 16.86
C TYR A 65 2.17 3.19 15.98
N GLU A 66 0.99 3.61 16.45
CA GLU A 66 -0.23 3.57 15.65
C GLU A 66 -0.24 4.71 14.62
N GLY A 67 -0.66 4.38 13.40
CA GLY A 67 -0.84 5.37 12.34
C GLY A 67 -1.51 4.81 11.10
N VAL A 68 -1.25 5.43 9.95
CA VAL A 68 -1.79 4.98 8.66
C VAL A 68 -0.68 4.41 7.79
N ALA A 69 -0.90 3.22 7.25
CA ALA A 69 -0.08 2.67 6.17
C ALA A 69 -0.80 2.84 4.83
N LEU A 70 -0.15 3.50 3.88
CA LEU A 70 -0.58 3.55 2.48
C LEU A 70 0.08 2.43 1.68
N GLN A 71 -0.65 1.87 0.72
CA GLN A 71 -0.25 0.73 -0.10
C GLN A 71 0.27 -0.45 0.74
N PRO A 72 -0.49 -0.91 1.75
CA PRO A 72 -0.02 -1.90 2.72
C PRO A 72 0.34 -3.26 2.09
N ARG A 73 -0.16 -3.55 0.88
CA ARG A 73 0.12 -4.79 0.14
C ARG A 73 1.35 -4.70 -0.76
N SER A 74 2.01 -3.54 -0.82
CA SER A 74 3.15 -3.28 -1.70
C SER A 74 4.33 -2.79 -0.87
N PRO A 75 5.14 -3.68 -0.27
CA PRO A 75 6.24 -3.31 0.62
C PRO A 75 7.19 -2.25 0.02
N GLU A 76 7.52 -2.40 -1.26
CA GLU A 76 8.35 -1.47 -2.06
C GLU A 76 7.83 -0.02 -2.10
N TRP A 77 6.51 0.14 -1.94
CA TRP A 77 5.76 1.39 -2.10
C TRP A 77 5.00 1.78 -0.83
N ARG A 78 5.18 1.03 0.25
CA ARG A 78 4.45 1.24 1.49
C ARG A 78 4.94 2.52 2.16
N ILE A 79 4.00 3.41 2.45
CA ILE A 79 4.26 4.67 3.15
C ILE A 79 3.60 4.58 4.52
N GLU A 80 4.37 4.85 5.56
CA GLU A 80 3.96 4.82 6.96
C GLU A 80 3.83 6.25 7.48
N ILE A 81 2.65 6.61 7.96
CA ILE A 81 2.33 7.93 8.48
C ILE A 81 1.98 7.82 9.96
N GLY A 82 2.81 8.45 10.79
CA GLY A 82 2.63 8.52 12.24
C GLY A 82 1.92 9.80 12.67
N PHE A 83 1.03 9.64 13.65
CA PHE A 83 0.28 10.74 14.26
C PHE A 83 0.57 10.81 15.76
N ALA A 84 0.61 12.03 16.30
CA ALA A 84 0.54 12.29 17.74
C ALA A 84 -0.46 13.41 17.97
N ASP A 85 -1.40 13.22 18.90
CA ASP A 85 -2.50 14.15 19.18
C ASP A 85 -3.22 14.59 17.88
N GLU A 86 -3.57 13.61 17.03
CA GLU A 86 -4.20 13.77 15.71
C GLU A 86 -3.38 14.55 14.67
N THR A 87 -2.19 15.03 15.03
CA THR A 87 -1.29 15.78 14.17
C THR A 87 -0.27 14.85 13.54
N MET A 88 -0.07 14.97 12.23
CA MET A 88 0.97 14.22 11.52
C MET A 88 2.36 14.60 12.04
N GLN A 89 3.12 13.61 12.50
CA GLN A 89 4.49 13.80 13.02
C GLN A 89 5.55 13.22 12.10
N ARG A 90 5.20 12.15 11.38
CA ARG A 90 6.17 11.39 10.62
C ARG A 90 5.56 10.82 9.35
N VAL A 91 6.36 10.82 8.30
CA VAL A 91 6.11 10.09 7.06
C VAL A 91 7.40 9.36 6.72
N SER A 92 7.34 8.04 6.59
CA SER A 92 8.48 7.21 6.17
C SER A 92 8.06 6.21 5.10
N ARG A 93 8.99 5.89 4.20
CA ARG A 93 8.86 4.74 3.31
C ARG A 93 9.79 3.66 3.82
N LEU A 94 9.31 2.42 3.92
CA LEU A 94 10.21 1.30 4.18
C LEU A 94 11.10 1.13 2.94
N THR A 95 12.42 1.21 3.14
CA THR A 95 13.45 0.93 2.14
C THR A 95 14.03 -0.44 2.35
#